data_AF-A0A7V2V0C0-F1
#
_entry.id   AF-A0A7V2V0C0-F1
#
_cell.length_a   1.000
_cell.length_b   1.000
_cell.length_c   1.000
_cell.angle_alpha   90.00
_cell.angle_beta   90.00
_cell.angle_gamma   90.00
#
_symmetry.space_group_name_H-M   'P 1'
#
loop_
_entity.id
_entity.type
_entity.pdbx_description
1 polymer ?
#
loop_
_entity_poly.entity_id
_entity_poly.type
_entity_poly.pdbx_seq_one_letter_code
_entity_poly.pdbx_strand_id
1 'polypeptide(L)'
;MLRLSSLAGILAILALAWACSRDRRRVSWRVLAWGLGLQVVFALLILHTPPGRWLFEIINDAFAAVTGYATRSAGVVFGDGGSLSMAGILAVQIAAIIIFFASLMGVLYHLGVMQRVVQGAAWIMARTMGTSGAESLACASNVFVGMTEAPLLVRPYLATLTESELMALMTGGFATIAGTVMALYVGFGAEAGHLLTAGVMSAPGAFVIAKLLVPETETPRTLGTVRLNVERTTVNVVDAAATGAADGLRLALNVTAMLLAFIAILYLIDGLLALADRGVATVLGVSPRGWSLAGLLGLLFRPFAWVMGVRPEDASALASLLGTQVAANELFAYQRLTSLAGETCAVGTGLLQEIAPRTFVVATYALCGFANVGSIAIQIGGIGSLVPERRGDLARLGPRAMAAGALACWLTACVAGLLLTDDRETWSYERLLVRKQVEAGRIAEAAETAHRMASSLAGTDWEEPSLRLRESMERARAAEAALAAGRADEARALLAPLAAQSDLPALRRWAEQRLAP
;
A
#
# COMPACT_ATOMS: atom_id res chain seq x y z
N MET A 1 -9.58 23.70 3.71
CA MET A 1 -9.90 23.53 2.26
C MET A 1 -9.63 22.12 1.75
N LEU A 2 -8.48 21.50 2.04
CA LEU A 2 -8.13 20.15 1.54
C LEU A 2 -9.12 19.04 1.96
N ARG A 3 -9.64 19.07 3.19
CA ARG A 3 -10.70 18.13 3.65
C ARG A 3 -12.00 18.25 2.85
N LEU A 4 -12.39 19.47 2.46
CA LEU A 4 -13.56 19.69 1.61
C LEU A 4 -13.31 19.18 0.19
N SER A 5 -12.08 19.31 -0.31
CA SER A 5 -11.68 18.66 -1.57
C SER A 5 -11.84 17.14 -1.45
N SER A 6 -11.32 16.49 -0.40
CA SER A 6 -11.54 15.05 -0.18
C SER A 6 -13.03 14.66 -0.14
N LEU A 7 -13.89 15.48 0.48
CA LEU A 7 -15.34 15.25 0.46
C LEU A 7 -15.92 15.35 -0.96
N ALA A 8 -15.49 16.35 -1.74
CA ALA A 8 -15.86 16.47 -3.14
C ALA A 8 -15.35 15.26 -3.97
N GLY A 9 -14.17 14.72 -3.65
CA GLY A 9 -13.63 13.50 -4.24
C GLY A 9 -14.50 12.28 -3.98
N ILE A 10 -14.94 12.08 -2.73
CA ILE A 10 -15.91 11.02 -2.39
C ILE A 10 -17.15 11.14 -3.29
N LEU A 11 -17.75 12.34 -3.35
CA LEU A 11 -18.96 12.57 -4.15
C LEU A 11 -18.71 12.35 -5.65
N ALA A 12 -17.58 12.83 -6.19
CA ALA A 12 -17.22 12.69 -7.59
C ALA A 12 -17.01 11.22 -7.99
N ILE A 13 -16.31 10.44 -7.16
CA ILE A 13 -16.07 9.01 -7.40
C ILE A 13 -17.40 8.24 -7.35
N LEU A 14 -18.24 8.50 -6.35
CA LEU A 14 -19.55 7.86 -6.25
C LEU A 14 -20.47 8.25 -7.41
N ALA A 15 -20.47 9.52 -7.81
CA ALA A 15 -21.24 10.01 -8.96
C ALA A 15 -20.78 9.34 -10.27
N LEU A 16 -19.47 9.17 -10.46
CA LEU A 16 -18.92 8.46 -11.60
C LEU A 16 -19.31 6.99 -11.59
N ALA A 17 -19.14 6.29 -10.46
CA ALA A 17 -19.53 4.89 -10.33
C ALA A 17 -21.04 4.69 -10.58
N TRP A 18 -21.87 5.60 -10.08
CA TRP A 18 -23.31 5.59 -10.33
C TRP A 18 -23.66 5.91 -11.80
N ALA A 19 -22.96 6.86 -12.42
CA ALA A 19 -23.14 7.19 -13.84
C ALA A 19 -22.79 5.99 -14.73
N CYS A 20 -21.76 5.23 -14.37
CA CYS A 20 -21.35 3.98 -15.02
C CYS A 20 -22.10 2.73 -14.53
N SER A 21 -23.14 2.86 -13.71
CA SER A 21 -23.92 1.72 -13.22
C SER A 21 -24.70 1.02 -14.34
N ARG A 22 -24.79 -0.32 -14.30
CA ARG A 22 -25.66 -1.10 -15.21
C ARG A 22 -27.15 -0.93 -14.91
N ASP A 23 -27.52 -0.77 -13.65
CA ASP A 23 -28.92 -0.56 -13.25
C ASP A 23 -29.01 0.38 -12.04
N ARG A 24 -29.15 1.69 -12.33
CA ARG A 24 -29.22 2.75 -11.32
C ARG A 24 -30.39 2.60 -10.34
N ARG A 25 -31.44 1.83 -10.69
CA ARG A 25 -32.64 1.66 -9.86
C ARG A 25 -32.45 0.58 -8.78
N ARG A 26 -31.54 -0.36 -9.00
CA ARG A 26 -31.28 -1.50 -8.09
C ARG A 26 -30.09 -1.28 -7.14
N VAL A 27 -29.55 -0.06 -7.10
CA VAL A 27 -28.47 0.30 -6.18
C VAL A 27 -28.91 0.10 -4.73
N SER A 28 -28.14 -0.70 -3.98
CA SER A 28 -28.39 -0.92 -2.56
C SER A 28 -27.87 0.25 -1.72
N TRP A 29 -28.79 1.10 -1.26
CA TRP A 29 -28.49 2.18 -0.33
C TRP A 29 -27.92 1.68 1.00
N ARG A 30 -28.27 0.45 1.39
CA ARG A 30 -27.70 -0.21 2.57
C ARG A 30 -26.20 -0.45 2.40
N VAL A 31 -25.78 -1.00 1.26
CA VAL A 31 -24.36 -1.22 0.94
C VAL A 31 -23.62 0.10 0.87
N LEU A 32 -24.20 1.11 0.22
CA LEU A 32 -23.58 2.43 0.11
C LEU A 32 -23.38 3.09 1.49
N ALA A 33 -24.43 3.16 2.31
CA ALA A 33 -24.38 3.79 3.62
C ALA A 33 -23.45 3.05 4.59
N TRP A 34 -23.56 1.72 4.70
CA TRP A 34 -22.69 0.94 5.57
C TRP A 34 -21.27 0.83 5.05
N GLY A 35 -21.05 0.75 3.75
CA GLY A 35 -19.70 0.67 3.19
C GLY A 35 -18.91 1.96 3.39
N LEU A 36 -19.54 3.13 3.23
CA LEU A 36 -18.92 4.41 3.59
C LEU A 36 -18.80 4.56 5.10
N GLY A 37 -19.85 4.19 5.86
CA GLY A 37 -19.86 4.27 7.32
C GLY A 37 -18.76 3.42 7.95
N LEU A 38 -18.55 2.19 7.49
CA LEU A 38 -17.48 1.31 7.96
C LEU A 38 -16.10 1.91 7.67
N GLN A 39 -15.87 2.44 6.46
CA GLN A 39 -14.61 3.12 6.14
C GLN A 39 -14.33 4.28 7.10
N VAL A 40 -15.32 5.16 7.30
CA VAL A 40 -15.19 6.32 8.19
C VAL A 40 -14.97 5.87 9.64
N VAL A 41 -15.72 4.87 10.12
CA VAL A 41 -15.58 4.34 11.49
C VAL A 41 -14.20 3.73 11.69
N PHE A 42 -13.72 2.86 10.79
CA PHE A 42 -12.39 2.28 10.90
C PHE A 42 -11.29 3.34 10.84
N ALA A 43 -11.42 4.30 9.93
CA ALA A 43 -10.46 5.39 9.80
C ALA A 43 -10.45 6.27 11.06
N LEU A 44 -11.60 6.62 11.64
CA LEU A 44 -11.68 7.35 12.90
C LEU A 44 -11.06 6.57 14.06
N LEU A 45 -11.39 5.28 14.17
CA LEU A 45 -10.87 4.41 15.22
C LEU A 45 -9.35 4.35 15.16
N ILE A 46 -8.77 4.09 14.00
CA ILE A 46 -7.32 3.90 13.86
C ILE A 46 -6.56 5.24 13.83
N LEU A 47 -7.07 6.24 13.12
CA LEU A 47 -6.35 7.50 12.89
C LEU A 47 -6.56 8.53 14.01
N HIS A 48 -7.71 8.57 14.69
CA HIS A 48 -7.98 9.65 15.66
C HIS A 48 -7.96 9.22 17.12
N THR A 49 -8.36 7.98 17.43
CA THR A 49 -8.47 7.59 18.84
C THR A 49 -7.11 7.24 19.46
N PRO A 50 -6.87 7.53 20.76
CA PRO A 50 -5.63 7.11 21.43
C PRO A 50 -5.37 5.60 21.37
N PRO A 51 -6.35 4.71 21.60
CA PRO A 51 -6.15 3.27 21.40
C PRO A 51 -5.80 2.90 19.95
N GLY A 52 -6.37 3.61 18.97
CA GLY A 52 -6.05 3.44 17.55
C GLY A 52 -4.62 3.83 17.22
N ARG A 53 -4.13 4.96 17.75
CA ARG A 53 -2.73 5.39 17.61
C ARG A 53 -1.77 4.37 18.19
N TRP A 54 -2.06 3.86 19.39
CA TRP A 54 -1.28 2.80 20.02
C TRP A 54 -1.25 1.52 19.16
N LEU A 55 -2.40 1.10 18.63
CA LEU A 55 -2.46 -0.05 17.71
C LEU A 55 -1.67 0.19 16.42
N PHE A 56 -1.77 1.40 15.84
CA PHE A 56 -1.07 1.81 14.62
C PHE A 56 0.46 1.75 14.81
N GLU A 57 0.95 2.26 15.94
CA GLU A 57 2.37 2.19 16.30
C GLU A 57 2.84 0.74 16.48
N ILE A 58 2.05 -0.10 17.16
CA ILE A 58 2.36 -1.53 17.29
C ILE A 58 2.46 -2.22 15.94
N ILE A 59 1.55 -1.92 15.01
CA ILE A 59 1.60 -2.48 13.65
C ILE A 59 2.90 -2.04 12.96
N ASN A 60 3.23 -0.75 13.01
CA ASN A 60 4.47 -0.22 12.43
C ASN A 60 5.72 -0.90 13.00
N ASP A 61 5.80 -1.05 14.32
CA ASP A 61 6.93 -1.67 15.00
C ASP A 61 7.02 -3.17 14.71
N ALA A 62 5.89 -3.87 14.68
CA ALA A 62 5.84 -5.29 14.34
C ALA A 62 6.33 -5.53 12.90
N PHE A 63 5.87 -4.72 11.94
CA PHE A 63 6.35 -4.80 10.55
C PHE A 63 7.84 -4.47 10.44
N ALA A 64 8.31 -3.43 11.13
CA ALA A 64 9.74 -3.09 11.16
C ALA A 64 10.59 -4.23 11.73
N ALA A 65 10.14 -4.88 12.81
CA ALA A 65 10.83 -6.02 13.41
C ALA A 65 10.86 -7.22 12.46
N VAL A 66 9.72 -7.57 11.86
CA VAL A 66 9.59 -8.69 10.92
C VAL A 66 10.47 -8.47 9.69
N THR A 67 10.42 -7.30 9.07
CA THR A 67 11.28 -6.95 7.94
C THR A 67 12.75 -7.02 8.34
N GLY A 68 13.10 -6.54 9.53
CA GLY A 68 14.45 -6.66 10.08
C GLY A 68 14.94 -8.11 10.21
N TYR A 69 14.08 -9.05 10.59
CA TYR A 69 14.43 -10.48 10.63
C TYR A 69 14.65 -11.04 9.22
N ALA A 70 13.78 -10.69 8.27
CA ALA A 70 13.92 -11.11 6.88
C ALA A 70 15.24 -10.60 6.27
N THR A 71 15.60 -9.32 6.46
CA THR A 71 16.85 -8.75 5.95
C THR A 71 18.08 -9.43 6.56
N ARG A 72 18.09 -9.72 7.87
CA ARG A 72 19.18 -10.48 8.51
C ARG A 72 19.30 -11.89 7.95
N SER A 73 18.17 -12.57 7.72
CA SER A 73 18.17 -13.90 7.12
C SER A 73 18.75 -13.89 5.70
N ALA A 74 18.45 -12.85 4.92
CA ALA A 74 19.00 -12.67 3.58
C ALA A 74 20.53 -12.53 3.63
N GLY A 75 21.06 -11.77 4.60
CA GLY A 75 22.51 -11.64 4.82
C GLY A 75 23.19 -12.97 5.18
N VAL A 76 22.52 -13.85 5.91
CA VAL A 76 23.05 -15.20 6.22
C VAL A 76 23.07 -16.11 4.99
N VAL A 77 22.01 -16.08 4.17
CA VAL A 77 21.86 -16.96 2.99
C VAL A 77 22.70 -16.49 1.80
N PHE A 78 22.73 -15.18 1.56
CA PHE A 78 23.33 -14.58 0.36
C PHE A 78 24.61 -13.75 0.65
N GLY A 79 25.02 -13.62 1.91
CA GLY A 79 26.11 -12.74 2.34
C GLY A 79 25.74 -11.26 2.32
N ASP A 80 26.69 -10.39 2.63
CA ASP A 80 26.48 -8.92 2.71
C ASP A 80 26.33 -8.24 1.33
N GLY A 81 26.21 -9.01 0.25
CA GLY A 81 25.99 -8.47 -1.10
C GLY A 81 27.21 -7.83 -1.75
N GLY A 82 28.44 -8.10 -1.27
CA GLY A 82 29.67 -7.46 -1.74
C GLY A 82 29.99 -7.57 -3.25
N SER A 83 29.33 -8.47 -3.98
CA SER A 83 29.43 -8.62 -5.44
C SER A 83 28.16 -8.23 -6.21
N LEU A 84 27.08 -7.89 -5.51
CA LEU A 84 25.80 -7.52 -6.11
C LEU A 84 25.72 -6.00 -6.27
N SER A 85 25.13 -5.55 -7.39
CA SER A 85 24.74 -4.14 -7.51
C SER A 85 23.70 -3.80 -6.44
N MET A 86 23.52 -2.50 -6.15
CA MET A 86 22.46 -2.03 -5.25
C MET A 86 21.08 -2.59 -5.63
N ALA A 87 20.80 -2.68 -6.93
CA ALA A 87 19.58 -3.28 -7.46
C ALA A 87 19.48 -4.80 -7.18
N GLY A 88 20.61 -5.52 -7.27
CA GLY A 88 20.69 -6.95 -6.92
C GLY A 88 20.47 -7.21 -5.44
N ILE A 89 21.06 -6.39 -4.56
CA ILE A 89 20.84 -6.45 -3.11
C ILE A 89 19.37 -6.22 -2.80
N LEU A 90 18.76 -5.19 -3.40
CA LEU A 90 17.35 -4.89 -3.23
C LEU A 90 16.48 -6.07 -3.68
N ALA A 91 16.72 -6.65 -4.86
CA ALA A 91 15.93 -7.79 -5.35
C ALA A 91 15.98 -9.00 -4.39
N VAL A 92 17.15 -9.29 -3.83
CA VAL A 92 17.31 -10.37 -2.82
C VAL A 92 16.55 -10.05 -1.54
N GLN A 93 16.62 -8.82 -1.05
CA GLN A 93 15.88 -8.40 0.15
C GLN A 93 14.37 -8.51 -0.05
N ILE A 94 13.86 -8.07 -1.21
CA ILE A 94 12.44 -8.16 -1.56
C ILE A 94 11.99 -9.62 -1.58
N ALA A 95 12.74 -10.49 -2.24
CA ALA A 95 12.42 -11.91 -2.29
C ALA A 95 12.41 -12.55 -0.89
N ALA A 96 13.40 -12.24 -0.05
CA ALA A 96 13.47 -12.74 1.32
C ALA A 96 12.27 -12.28 2.17
N ILE A 97 11.85 -11.03 2.03
CA ILE A 97 10.67 -10.48 2.70
C ILE A 97 9.40 -11.24 2.26
N ILE A 98 9.19 -11.43 0.94
CA ILE A 98 8.02 -12.16 0.42
C ILE A 98 7.98 -13.59 0.96
N ILE A 99 9.10 -14.30 0.91
CA ILE A 99 9.22 -15.70 1.37
C ILE A 99 8.93 -15.80 2.87
N PHE A 100 9.52 -14.91 3.67
CA PHE A 100 9.31 -14.90 5.12
C PHE A 100 7.84 -14.62 5.49
N PHE A 101 7.22 -13.59 4.89
CA PHE A 101 5.82 -13.27 5.16
C PHE A 101 4.87 -14.39 4.71
N ALA A 102 5.12 -15.04 3.58
CA ALA A 102 4.32 -16.18 3.14
C ALA A 102 4.43 -17.37 4.13
N SER A 103 5.64 -17.65 4.64
CA SER A 103 5.86 -18.64 5.69
C SER A 103 5.11 -18.31 6.99
N LEU A 104 5.22 -17.05 7.45
CA LEU A 104 4.50 -16.57 8.62
C LEU A 104 2.98 -16.67 8.46
N MET A 105 2.45 -16.27 7.30
CA MET A 105 1.03 -16.39 7.01
C MET A 105 0.58 -17.86 6.99
N GLY A 106 1.38 -18.77 6.40
CA GLY A 106 1.15 -20.21 6.45
C GLY A 106 0.98 -20.72 7.89
N VAL A 107 1.86 -20.30 8.80
CA VAL A 107 1.76 -20.61 10.24
C VAL A 107 0.47 -20.04 10.85
N LEU A 108 0.16 -18.76 10.61
CA LEU A 108 -1.01 -18.12 11.19
C LEU A 108 -2.33 -18.74 10.70
N TYR A 109 -2.38 -19.22 9.45
CA TYR A 109 -3.48 -20.02 8.93
C TYR A 109 -3.51 -21.41 9.57
N HIS A 110 -2.39 -22.11 9.73
CA HIS A 110 -2.39 -23.41 10.41
C HIS A 110 -2.93 -23.33 11.85
N LEU A 111 -2.53 -22.28 12.58
CA LEU A 111 -2.96 -22.01 13.96
C LEU A 111 -4.42 -21.53 14.09
N GLY A 112 -5.10 -21.23 12.99
CA GLY A 112 -6.49 -20.75 13.03
C GLY A 112 -6.62 -19.26 13.33
N VAL A 113 -5.53 -18.48 13.39
CA VAL A 113 -5.58 -17.05 13.75
C VAL A 113 -6.21 -16.27 12.60
N MET A 114 -5.71 -16.46 11.38
CA MET A 114 -6.22 -15.76 10.20
C MET A 114 -7.69 -16.11 9.92
N GLN A 115 -8.11 -17.35 10.13
CA GLN A 115 -9.49 -17.76 9.93
C GLN A 115 -10.44 -16.99 10.85
N ARG A 116 -10.08 -16.76 12.11
CA ARG A 116 -10.91 -15.99 13.05
C ARG A 116 -11.01 -14.53 12.63
N VAL A 117 -9.89 -13.92 12.24
CA VAL A 117 -9.85 -12.53 11.78
C VAL A 117 -10.69 -12.35 10.52
N VAL A 118 -10.47 -13.19 9.52
CA VAL A 118 -11.18 -13.15 8.24
C VAL A 118 -12.68 -13.44 8.42
N GLN A 119 -13.05 -14.45 9.22
CA GLN A 119 -14.47 -14.71 9.53
C GLN A 119 -15.14 -13.54 10.24
N GLY A 120 -14.46 -12.93 11.21
CA GLY A 120 -14.97 -11.77 11.93
C GLY A 120 -15.24 -10.60 10.98
N ALA A 121 -14.26 -10.24 10.16
CA ALA A 121 -14.41 -9.17 9.16
C ALA A 121 -15.51 -9.48 8.13
N ALA A 122 -15.55 -10.71 7.61
CA ALA A 122 -16.59 -11.16 6.69
C ALA A 122 -17.98 -11.12 7.32
N TRP A 123 -18.10 -11.52 8.59
CA TRP A 123 -19.36 -11.46 9.34
C TRP A 123 -19.83 -10.02 9.56
N ILE A 124 -18.93 -9.10 9.92
CA ILE A 124 -19.27 -7.67 10.08
C ILE A 124 -19.81 -7.12 8.77
N MET A 125 -19.13 -7.38 7.64
CA MET A 125 -19.57 -6.90 6.33
C MET A 125 -20.89 -7.53 5.90
N ALA A 126 -21.02 -8.86 5.96
CA ALA A 126 -22.25 -9.56 5.61
C ALA A 126 -23.44 -9.08 6.46
N ARG A 127 -23.24 -8.88 7.76
CA ARG A 127 -24.30 -8.46 8.69
C ARG A 127 -24.73 -7.01 8.50
N THR A 128 -23.79 -6.11 8.27
CA THR A 128 -24.07 -4.67 8.14
C THR A 128 -24.51 -4.33 6.72
N MET A 129 -23.71 -4.69 5.71
CA MET A 129 -23.92 -4.34 4.31
C MET A 129 -24.99 -5.20 3.63
N GLY A 130 -25.29 -6.39 4.17
CA GLY A 130 -26.29 -7.30 3.59
C GLY A 130 -25.77 -8.05 2.35
N THR A 131 -24.45 -8.17 2.23
CA THR A 131 -23.75 -8.94 1.19
C THR A 131 -23.81 -10.43 1.48
N SER A 132 -23.57 -11.26 0.45
CA SER A 132 -23.54 -12.71 0.61
C SER A 132 -22.31 -13.17 1.41
N GLY A 133 -22.37 -14.37 1.98
CA GLY A 133 -21.25 -14.91 2.74
C GLY A 133 -20.01 -15.15 1.89
N ALA A 134 -20.17 -15.62 0.65
CA ALA A 134 -19.06 -15.89 -0.25
C ALA A 134 -18.33 -14.61 -0.65
N GLU A 135 -19.04 -13.58 -1.14
CA GLU A 135 -18.37 -12.33 -1.52
C GLU A 135 -17.74 -11.62 -0.31
N SER A 136 -18.40 -11.66 0.85
CA SER A 136 -17.89 -11.06 2.09
C SER A 136 -16.63 -11.77 2.59
N LEU A 137 -16.60 -13.11 2.48
CA LEU A 137 -15.45 -13.90 2.88
C LEU A 137 -14.25 -13.66 1.95
N ALA A 138 -14.48 -13.68 0.63
CA ALA A 138 -13.45 -13.39 -0.35
C ALA A 138 -12.87 -11.98 -0.15
N CYS A 139 -13.74 -10.97 -0.03
CA CYS A 139 -13.32 -9.59 0.16
C CYS A 139 -12.60 -9.36 1.51
N ALA A 140 -13.06 -9.97 2.61
CA ALA A 140 -12.36 -9.91 3.89
C ALA A 140 -10.97 -10.55 3.83
N SER A 141 -10.84 -11.66 3.10
CA SER A 141 -9.57 -12.35 2.95
C SER A 141 -8.57 -11.59 2.08
N ASN A 142 -9.03 -10.87 1.07
CA ASN A 142 -8.22 -10.03 0.18
C ASN A 142 -7.42 -8.94 0.91
N VAL A 143 -7.76 -8.61 2.16
CA VAL A 143 -6.99 -7.70 3.02
C VAL A 143 -5.64 -8.32 3.43
N PHE A 144 -5.55 -9.65 3.45
CA PHE A 144 -4.40 -10.39 3.99
C PHE A 144 -3.74 -11.28 2.95
N VAL A 145 -4.53 -11.89 2.08
CA VAL A 145 -4.07 -12.73 0.96
C VAL A 145 -4.37 -12.05 -0.36
N GLY A 146 -3.69 -12.46 -1.44
CA GLY A 146 -3.84 -11.83 -2.74
C GLY A 146 -5.12 -12.23 -3.45
N MET A 147 -5.36 -11.56 -4.58
CA MET A 147 -6.56 -11.72 -5.41
C MET A 147 -6.69 -13.09 -6.09
N THR A 148 -5.64 -13.91 -6.08
CA THR A 148 -5.63 -15.29 -6.59
C THR A 148 -5.88 -16.31 -5.48
N GLU A 149 -5.54 -15.99 -4.24
CA GLU A 149 -5.70 -16.90 -3.10
C GLU A 149 -7.06 -16.72 -2.41
N ALA A 150 -7.55 -15.49 -2.29
CA ALA A 150 -8.87 -15.22 -1.69
C ALA A 150 -10.03 -16.03 -2.31
N PRO A 151 -10.11 -16.22 -3.65
CA PRO A 151 -11.14 -17.04 -4.27
C PRO A 151 -11.11 -18.52 -3.83
N LEU A 152 -9.97 -19.05 -3.38
CA LEU A 152 -9.86 -20.44 -2.91
C LEU A 152 -10.73 -20.69 -1.69
N LEU A 153 -10.87 -19.70 -0.80
CA LEU A 153 -11.70 -19.79 0.42
C LEU A 153 -13.18 -19.95 0.13
N VAL A 154 -13.59 -19.59 -1.08
CA VAL A 154 -14.98 -19.65 -1.56
C VAL A 154 -15.13 -20.53 -2.79
N ARG A 155 -14.11 -21.37 -3.08
CA ARG A 155 -14.07 -22.26 -4.25
C ARG A 155 -15.38 -23.04 -4.47
N PRO A 156 -16.03 -23.63 -3.44
CA PRO A 156 -17.28 -24.37 -3.65
C PRO A 156 -18.44 -23.52 -4.20
N TYR A 157 -18.37 -22.20 -4.06
CA TYR A 157 -19.43 -21.27 -4.44
C TYR A 157 -19.15 -20.55 -5.77
N LEU A 158 -17.89 -20.51 -6.24
CA LEU A 158 -17.45 -19.73 -7.41
C LEU A 158 -18.30 -19.98 -8.67
N ALA A 159 -18.59 -21.24 -8.97
CA ALA A 159 -19.41 -21.62 -10.13
C ALA A 159 -20.83 -21.03 -10.07
N THR A 160 -21.35 -20.81 -8.86
CA THR A 160 -22.74 -20.43 -8.59
C THR A 160 -22.92 -18.97 -8.17
N LEU A 161 -21.85 -18.18 -8.12
CA LEU A 161 -21.94 -16.75 -7.81
C LEU A 161 -22.72 -16.03 -8.90
N THR A 162 -23.58 -15.09 -8.49
CA THR A 162 -24.24 -14.18 -9.42
C THR A 162 -23.21 -13.27 -10.12
N GLU A 163 -23.62 -12.56 -11.17
CA GLU A 163 -22.70 -11.61 -11.83
C GLU A 163 -22.26 -10.48 -10.89
N SER A 164 -23.12 -10.06 -9.97
CA SER A 164 -22.81 -9.01 -8.98
C SER A 164 -21.88 -9.51 -7.87
N GLU A 165 -22.07 -10.74 -7.38
CA GLU A 165 -21.12 -11.37 -6.44
C GLU A 165 -19.74 -11.55 -7.09
N LEU A 166 -19.71 -11.99 -8.36
CA LEU A 166 -18.45 -12.16 -9.09
C LEU A 166 -17.75 -10.81 -9.32
N MET A 167 -18.51 -9.77 -9.69
CA MET A 167 -17.99 -8.40 -9.79
C MET A 167 -17.40 -7.92 -8.47
N ALA A 168 -18.07 -8.15 -7.34
CA ALA A 168 -17.60 -7.74 -6.02
C ALA A 168 -16.33 -8.50 -5.60
N LEU A 169 -16.28 -9.82 -5.85
CA LEU A 169 -15.10 -10.64 -5.59
C LEU A 169 -13.88 -10.14 -6.38
N MET A 170 -14.04 -9.89 -7.69
CA MET A 170 -12.97 -9.38 -8.54
C MET A 170 -12.54 -7.97 -8.14
N THR A 171 -13.50 -7.08 -7.88
CA THR A 171 -13.24 -5.70 -7.44
C THR A 171 -12.48 -5.68 -6.11
N GLY A 172 -12.87 -6.53 -5.16
CA GLY A 172 -12.17 -6.69 -3.89
C GLY A 172 -10.70 -7.08 -4.08
N GLY A 173 -10.41 -7.96 -5.04
CA GLY A 173 -9.02 -8.33 -5.35
C GLY A 173 -8.19 -7.21 -5.98
N PHE A 174 -8.82 -6.31 -6.76
CA PHE A 174 -8.14 -5.13 -7.32
C PHE A 174 -8.00 -3.98 -6.31
N ALA A 175 -8.91 -3.90 -5.35
CA ALA A 175 -8.98 -2.81 -4.37
C ALA A 175 -8.04 -2.99 -3.16
N THR A 176 -7.38 -4.13 -3.05
CA THR A 176 -6.50 -4.44 -1.92
C THR A 176 -5.14 -4.94 -2.40
N ILE A 177 -4.21 -5.06 -1.45
CA ILE A 177 -2.90 -5.68 -1.64
C ILE A 177 -2.79 -6.88 -0.70
N ALA A 178 -1.96 -7.86 -1.08
CA ALA A 178 -1.63 -8.97 -0.19
C ALA A 178 -0.68 -8.51 0.92
N GLY A 179 -0.76 -9.13 2.11
CA GLY A 179 0.17 -8.84 3.20
C GLY A 179 1.64 -9.10 2.84
N THR A 180 1.89 -10.04 1.92
CA THR A 180 3.24 -10.39 1.43
C THR A 180 3.88 -9.27 0.61
N VAL A 181 3.12 -8.56 -0.23
CA VAL A 181 3.61 -7.41 -1.00
C VAL A 181 3.52 -6.11 -0.21
N MET A 182 2.69 -6.04 0.83
CA MET A 182 2.64 -4.88 1.71
C MET A 182 4.01 -4.60 2.34
N ALA A 183 4.70 -5.66 2.78
CA ALA A 183 6.04 -5.57 3.35
C ALA A 183 7.08 -4.98 2.38
N LEU A 184 6.88 -5.19 1.07
CA LEU A 184 7.71 -4.60 0.02
C LEU A 184 7.52 -3.07 -0.05
N TYR A 185 6.29 -2.58 -0.02
CA TYR A 185 6.04 -1.13 -0.03
C TYR A 185 6.50 -0.46 1.28
N VAL A 186 6.43 -1.17 2.42
CA VAL A 186 7.07 -0.73 3.67
C VAL A 186 8.57 -0.58 3.50
N GLY A 187 9.21 -1.53 2.82
CA GLY A 187 10.63 -1.45 2.46
C GLY A 187 10.99 -0.23 1.60
N PHE A 188 10.06 0.25 0.76
CA PHE A 188 10.24 1.49 0.00
C PHE A 188 10.02 2.74 0.85
N GLY A 189 9.17 2.68 1.88
CA GLY A 189 8.97 3.80 2.79
C GLY A 189 7.53 4.14 3.11
N ALA A 190 6.57 3.39 2.59
CA ALA A 190 5.19 3.53 3.03
C ALA A 190 5.06 3.03 4.48
N GLU A 191 4.26 3.71 5.30
CA GLU A 191 4.02 3.27 6.66
C GLU A 191 3.10 2.05 6.70
N ALA A 192 3.50 1.00 7.42
CA ALA A 192 2.75 -0.25 7.51
C ALA A 192 1.34 -0.04 8.09
N GLY A 193 1.21 0.86 9.07
CA GLY A 193 -0.06 1.25 9.67
C GLY A 193 -1.00 1.84 8.63
N HIS A 194 -0.52 2.72 7.75
CA HIS A 194 -1.33 3.29 6.67
C HIS A 194 -1.72 2.24 5.63
N LEU A 195 -0.81 1.37 5.22
CA LEU A 195 -1.10 0.28 4.27
C LEU A 195 -2.13 -0.71 4.82
N LEU A 196 -2.00 -1.12 6.08
CA LEU A 196 -2.96 -2.02 6.71
C LEU A 196 -4.33 -1.35 6.86
N THR A 197 -4.35 -0.08 7.27
CA THR A 197 -5.58 0.71 7.38
C THR A 197 -6.26 0.84 6.02
N ALA A 198 -5.49 1.13 4.97
CA ALA A 198 -5.97 1.19 3.59
C ALA A 198 -6.57 -0.16 3.15
N GLY A 199 -5.88 -1.27 3.37
CA GLY A 199 -6.38 -2.60 3.03
C GLY A 199 -7.72 -2.93 3.70
N VAL A 200 -7.82 -2.69 5.02
CA VAL A 200 -9.07 -2.94 5.80
C VAL A 200 -10.21 -2.04 5.33
N MET A 201 -9.95 -0.75 5.07
CA MET A 201 -10.96 0.19 4.57
C MET A 201 -11.39 -0.10 3.12
N SER A 202 -10.46 -0.57 2.29
CA SER A 202 -10.74 -0.88 0.89
C SER A 202 -11.68 -2.07 0.72
N ALA A 203 -11.81 -2.98 1.70
CA ALA A 203 -12.78 -4.07 1.61
C ALA A 203 -14.25 -3.57 1.53
N PRO A 204 -14.77 -2.78 2.50
CA PRO A 204 -16.08 -2.15 2.35
C PRO A 204 -16.13 -1.13 1.18
N GLY A 205 -15.03 -0.43 0.87
CA GLY A 205 -14.95 0.45 -0.30
C GLY A 205 -15.14 -0.28 -1.64
N ALA A 206 -14.58 -1.48 -1.76
CA ALA A 206 -14.75 -2.35 -2.93
C ALA A 206 -16.21 -2.74 -3.13
N PHE A 207 -16.92 -3.08 -2.06
CA PHE A 207 -18.36 -3.36 -2.14
C PHE A 207 -19.18 -2.15 -2.58
N VAL A 208 -18.87 -0.95 -2.07
CA VAL A 208 -19.54 0.29 -2.47
C VAL A 208 -19.45 0.45 -3.99
N ILE A 209 -18.24 0.41 -4.54
CA ILE A 209 -18.04 0.65 -5.97
C ILE A 209 -18.55 -0.53 -6.81
N ALA A 210 -18.28 -1.78 -6.42
CA ALA A 210 -18.72 -2.96 -7.15
C ALA A 210 -20.25 -3.03 -7.27
N LYS A 211 -20.96 -2.86 -6.15
CA LYS A 211 -22.43 -2.92 -6.10
C LYS A 211 -23.09 -1.66 -6.67
N LEU A 212 -22.38 -0.53 -6.78
CA LEU A 212 -22.82 0.61 -7.58
C LEU A 212 -22.74 0.29 -9.07
N LEU A 213 -21.63 -0.27 -9.54
CA LEU A 213 -21.40 -0.54 -10.96
C LEU A 213 -22.23 -1.71 -11.50
N VAL A 214 -22.34 -2.79 -10.72
CA VAL A 214 -23.12 -4.00 -11.04
C VAL A 214 -23.93 -4.39 -9.80
N PRO A 215 -25.11 -3.78 -9.60
CA PRO A 215 -25.99 -4.11 -8.47
C PRO A 215 -26.50 -5.54 -8.55
N GLU A 216 -26.88 -6.10 -7.39
CA GLU A 216 -27.41 -7.46 -7.29
C GLU A 216 -28.81 -7.54 -7.92
N THR A 217 -28.97 -8.41 -8.92
CA THR A 217 -30.26 -8.63 -9.60
C THR A 217 -30.88 -9.98 -9.30
N GLU A 218 -30.06 -10.91 -8.82
CA GLU A 218 -30.41 -12.30 -8.54
C GLU A 218 -30.43 -12.57 -7.02
N THR A 219 -30.70 -13.80 -6.61
CA THR A 219 -30.68 -14.19 -5.19
C THR A 219 -29.40 -14.99 -4.89
N PRO A 220 -28.46 -14.43 -4.10
CA PRO A 220 -27.23 -15.13 -3.73
C PRO A 220 -27.49 -16.41 -2.93
N ARG A 221 -26.78 -17.49 -3.26
CA ARG A 221 -26.94 -18.79 -2.57
C ARG A 221 -26.44 -18.79 -1.13
N THR A 222 -25.47 -17.93 -0.81
CA THR A 222 -24.83 -17.86 0.52
C THR A 222 -25.33 -16.68 1.35
N LEU A 223 -26.47 -16.09 0.98
CA LEU A 223 -27.04 -14.96 1.68
C LEU A 223 -27.32 -15.31 3.15
N GLY A 224 -26.81 -14.50 4.08
CA GLY A 224 -27.01 -14.70 5.52
C GLY A 224 -26.14 -15.78 6.16
N THR A 225 -25.31 -16.51 5.41
CA THR A 225 -24.43 -17.54 5.95
C THR A 225 -22.96 -17.26 5.64
N VAL A 226 -22.14 -16.96 6.64
CA VAL A 226 -20.68 -16.87 6.48
C VAL A 226 -20.08 -18.18 6.97
N ARG A 227 -19.72 -19.07 6.04
CA ARG A 227 -18.99 -20.30 6.33
C ARG A 227 -17.64 -20.25 5.64
N LEU A 228 -16.58 -20.26 6.43
CA LEU A 228 -15.21 -20.32 5.93
C LEU A 228 -14.81 -21.79 5.83
N ASN A 229 -14.61 -22.26 4.60
CA ASN A 229 -14.07 -23.58 4.35
C ASN A 229 -12.57 -23.46 4.08
N VAL A 230 -11.76 -23.68 5.12
CA VAL A 230 -10.30 -23.79 4.97
C VAL A 230 -9.93 -25.23 5.28
N GLU A 231 -9.59 -25.97 4.24
CA GLU A 231 -8.98 -27.27 4.39
C GLU A 231 -7.61 -27.09 5.07
N ARG A 232 -7.38 -27.83 6.17
CA ARG A 232 -6.05 -27.93 6.75
C ARG A 232 -5.21 -28.85 5.88
N THR A 233 -4.33 -28.25 5.09
CA THR A 233 -3.42 -28.97 4.21
C THR A 233 -2.11 -29.36 4.90
N THR A 234 -1.86 -28.88 6.13
CA THR A 234 -0.59 -29.00 6.84
C THR A 234 -0.75 -29.76 8.16
N VAL A 235 0.23 -30.59 8.49
CA VAL A 235 0.21 -31.51 9.64
C VAL A 235 0.60 -30.82 10.94
N ASN A 236 1.59 -29.92 10.89
CA ASN A 236 2.08 -29.18 12.05
C ASN A 236 2.61 -27.79 11.64
N VAL A 237 3.01 -26.99 12.63
CA VAL A 237 3.48 -25.61 12.44
C VAL A 237 4.72 -25.53 11.54
N VAL A 238 5.64 -26.50 11.64
CA VAL A 238 6.86 -26.52 10.83
C VAL A 238 6.53 -26.82 9.37
N ASP A 239 5.65 -27.80 9.14
CA ASP A 239 5.12 -28.11 7.81
C ASP A 239 4.39 -26.91 7.19
N ALA A 240 3.61 -26.18 8.00
CA ALA A 240 2.95 -24.94 7.57
C ALA A 240 3.95 -23.83 7.20
N ALA A 241 5.01 -23.65 7.99
CA ALA A 241 6.07 -22.70 7.69
C ALA A 241 6.83 -23.06 6.41
N ALA A 242 7.16 -24.34 6.22
CA ALA A 242 7.87 -24.83 5.04
C ALA A 242 7.03 -24.71 3.76
N THR A 243 5.76 -25.12 3.82
CA THR A 243 4.80 -24.96 2.72
C THR A 243 4.62 -23.48 2.37
N GLY A 244 4.41 -22.63 3.37
CA GLY A 244 4.29 -21.18 3.18
C GLY A 244 5.55 -20.54 2.58
N ALA A 245 6.75 -21.00 2.95
CA ALA A 245 7.99 -20.54 2.35
C ALA A 245 8.11 -20.94 0.87
N ALA A 246 7.71 -22.17 0.51
CA ALA A 246 7.69 -22.64 -0.87
C ALA A 246 6.69 -21.85 -1.74
N ASP A 247 5.50 -21.59 -1.20
CA ASP A 247 4.50 -20.74 -1.85
C ASP A 247 5.01 -19.30 -1.99
N GLY A 248 5.68 -18.77 -0.97
CA GLY A 248 6.35 -17.48 -1.01
C GLY A 248 7.43 -17.38 -2.07
N LEU A 249 8.23 -18.44 -2.27
CA LEU A 249 9.24 -18.47 -3.32
C LEU A 249 8.59 -18.44 -4.71
N ARG A 250 7.53 -19.22 -4.92
CA ARG A 250 6.75 -19.18 -6.16
C ARG A 250 6.15 -17.80 -6.40
N LEU A 251 5.61 -17.17 -5.36
CA LEU A 251 5.09 -15.81 -5.43
C LEU A 251 6.18 -14.81 -5.80
N ALA A 252 7.35 -14.87 -5.16
CA ALA A 252 8.48 -13.98 -5.48
C ALA A 252 8.92 -14.14 -6.94
N LEU A 253 9.06 -15.38 -7.43
CA LEU A 253 9.39 -15.66 -8.83
C LEU A 253 8.32 -15.15 -9.80
N ASN A 254 7.04 -15.35 -9.46
CA ASN A 254 5.92 -14.85 -10.27
C ASN A 254 5.91 -13.32 -10.32
N VAL A 255 6.15 -12.65 -9.19
CA VAL A 255 6.27 -11.18 -9.13
C VAL A 255 7.44 -10.73 -10.00
N THR A 256 8.62 -11.33 -9.88
CA THR A 256 9.77 -10.98 -10.73
C THR A 256 9.48 -11.19 -12.22
N ALA A 257 8.92 -12.34 -12.60
CA ALA A 257 8.59 -12.65 -14.00
C ALA A 257 7.54 -11.67 -14.56
N MET A 258 6.49 -11.38 -13.78
CA MET A 258 5.47 -10.40 -14.11
C MET A 258 6.08 -9.01 -14.31
N LEU A 259 6.95 -8.55 -13.40
CA LEU A 259 7.63 -7.27 -13.53
C LEU A 259 8.44 -7.19 -14.82
N LEU A 260 9.30 -8.18 -15.08
CA LEU A 260 10.10 -8.22 -16.31
C LEU A 260 9.24 -8.11 -17.57
N ALA A 261 8.15 -8.87 -17.64
CA ALA A 261 7.25 -8.87 -18.80
C ALA A 261 6.51 -7.53 -18.96
N PHE A 262 5.88 -7.03 -17.91
CA PHE A 262 5.07 -5.81 -18.00
C PHE A 262 5.90 -4.54 -18.16
N ILE A 263 7.10 -4.47 -17.58
CA ILE A 263 8.04 -3.37 -17.84
C ILE A 263 8.43 -3.33 -19.31
N ALA A 264 8.77 -4.48 -19.89
CA ALA A 264 9.13 -4.55 -21.30
C ALA A 264 7.97 -4.13 -22.20
N ILE A 265 6.73 -4.54 -21.88
CA ILE A 265 5.52 -4.10 -22.58
C ILE A 265 5.30 -2.59 -22.41
N LEU A 266 5.50 -2.04 -21.22
CA LEU A 266 5.38 -0.60 -20.98
C LEU A 266 6.39 0.18 -21.80
N TYR A 267 7.66 -0.22 -21.81
CA TYR A 267 8.69 0.41 -22.64
C TYR A 267 8.39 0.30 -24.14
N LEU A 268 7.82 -0.81 -24.59
CA LEU A 268 7.34 -0.94 -25.95
C LEU A 268 6.22 0.08 -26.25
N ILE A 269 5.22 0.17 -25.39
CA ILE A 269 4.10 1.12 -25.55
C ILE A 269 4.62 2.57 -25.53
N ASP A 270 5.48 2.93 -24.57
CA ASP A 270 6.08 4.25 -24.48
C ASP A 270 6.93 4.57 -25.70
N GLY A 271 7.67 3.59 -26.24
CA GLY A 271 8.41 3.74 -27.50
C GLY A 271 7.49 4.02 -28.70
N LEU A 272 6.35 3.32 -28.79
CA LEU A 272 5.35 3.55 -29.83
C LEU A 272 4.65 4.91 -29.68
N LEU A 273 4.34 5.32 -28.45
CA LEU A 273 3.76 6.63 -28.16
C LEU A 273 4.74 7.77 -28.46
N ALA A 274 6.02 7.60 -28.13
CA ALA A 274 7.07 8.55 -28.48
C ALA A 274 7.24 8.68 -29.99
N LEU A 275 7.08 7.59 -30.76
CA LEU A 275 7.07 7.64 -32.22
C LEU A 275 5.86 8.43 -32.74
N ALA A 276 4.67 8.18 -32.19
CA ALA A 276 3.46 8.91 -32.55
C ALA A 276 3.56 10.41 -32.22
N ASP A 277 4.09 10.76 -31.06
CA ASP A 277 4.34 12.14 -30.62
C ASP A 277 5.30 12.86 -31.57
N ARG A 278 6.40 12.22 -31.97
CA ARG A 278 7.32 12.78 -32.99
C ARG A 278 6.62 13.00 -34.34
N GLY A 279 5.76 12.07 -34.76
CA GLY A 279 4.97 12.21 -35.99
C GLY A 279 4.05 13.43 -35.94
N VAL A 280 3.27 13.55 -34.87
CA VAL A 280 2.36 14.70 -34.65
C VAL A 280 3.14 16.01 -34.54
N ALA A 281 4.26 16.01 -33.81
CA ALA A 281 5.13 17.15 -33.64
C ALA A 281 5.70 17.65 -34.98
N THR A 282 6.12 16.73 -35.85
CA THR A 282 6.61 17.04 -37.21
C THR A 282 5.52 17.67 -38.08
N VAL A 283 4.29 17.14 -38.02
CA VAL A 283 3.16 17.67 -38.81
C VAL A 283 2.72 19.05 -38.31
N LEU A 284 2.73 19.28 -37.00
CA LEU A 284 2.31 20.55 -36.40
C LEU A 284 3.44 21.59 -36.29
N GLY A 285 4.67 21.25 -36.67
CA GLY A 285 5.84 22.13 -36.54
C GLY A 285 6.21 22.48 -35.10
N VAL A 286 5.83 21.64 -34.13
CA VAL A 286 6.12 21.84 -32.69
C VAL A 286 7.15 20.81 -32.21
N SER A 287 7.77 21.04 -31.06
CA SER A 287 8.66 20.05 -30.45
C SER A 287 7.86 18.87 -29.87
N PRO A 288 8.40 17.63 -29.93
CA PRO A 288 7.79 16.46 -29.29
C PRO A 288 7.58 16.69 -27.80
N ARG A 289 6.43 16.26 -27.27
CA ARG A 289 6.04 16.44 -25.87
C ARG A 289 6.50 15.29 -24.96
N GLY A 290 7.05 14.22 -25.52
CA GLY A 290 7.50 13.03 -24.80
C GLY A 290 6.34 12.19 -24.29
N TRP A 291 5.42 11.77 -25.17
CA TRP A 291 4.28 10.96 -24.75
C TRP A 291 4.71 9.61 -24.17
N SER A 292 4.15 9.30 -23.00
CA SER A 292 4.22 7.99 -22.34
C SER A 292 2.82 7.59 -21.87
N LEU A 293 2.56 6.29 -21.71
CA LEU A 293 1.27 5.79 -21.25
C LEU A 293 0.95 6.33 -19.85
N ALA A 294 1.94 6.31 -18.95
CA ALA A 294 1.82 6.87 -17.62
C ALA A 294 1.53 8.39 -17.65
N GLY A 295 2.15 9.14 -18.57
CA GLY A 295 1.89 10.58 -18.74
C GLY A 295 0.49 10.88 -19.25
N LEU A 296 0.01 10.10 -20.24
CA LEU A 296 -1.35 10.25 -20.78
C LEU A 296 -2.42 9.87 -19.75
N LEU A 297 -2.24 8.76 -19.04
CA LEU A 297 -3.13 8.39 -17.94
C LEU A 297 -3.03 9.39 -16.78
N GLY A 298 -1.86 9.95 -16.51
CA GLY A 298 -1.70 11.01 -15.54
C GLY A 298 -2.50 12.27 -15.90
N LEU A 299 -2.54 12.64 -17.17
CA LEU A 299 -3.41 13.73 -17.63
C LEU A 299 -4.89 13.38 -17.43
N LEU A 300 -5.29 12.16 -17.77
CA LEU A 300 -6.66 11.66 -17.59
C LEU A 300 -7.08 11.65 -16.12
N PHE A 301 -6.18 11.28 -15.22
CA PHE A 301 -6.47 11.14 -13.79
C PHE A 301 -6.24 12.41 -12.97
N ARG A 302 -5.75 13.48 -13.59
CA ARG A 302 -5.53 14.77 -12.93
C ARG A 302 -6.77 15.35 -12.25
N PRO A 303 -7.99 15.28 -12.82
CA PRO A 303 -9.19 15.73 -12.13
C PRO A 303 -9.46 14.96 -10.83
N PHE A 304 -9.22 13.63 -10.83
CA PHE A 304 -9.38 12.81 -9.62
C PHE A 304 -8.34 13.18 -8.58
N ALA A 305 -7.07 13.26 -8.95
CA ALA A 305 -6.00 13.66 -8.03
C ALA A 305 -6.29 15.01 -7.36
N TRP A 306 -6.83 15.99 -8.10
CA TRP A 306 -7.16 17.30 -7.56
C TRP A 306 -8.27 17.28 -6.50
N VAL A 307 -9.24 16.37 -6.63
CA VAL A 307 -10.35 16.21 -5.67
C VAL A 307 -10.05 15.21 -4.55
N MET A 308 -8.86 14.59 -4.52
CA MET A 308 -8.49 13.66 -3.44
C MET A 308 -8.02 14.37 -2.16
N GLY A 309 -7.99 15.71 -2.16
CA GLY A 309 -7.59 16.52 -1.01
C GLY A 309 -6.07 16.58 -0.78
N VAL A 310 -5.29 16.51 -1.85
CA VAL A 310 -3.86 16.84 -1.86
C VAL A 310 -3.62 18.31 -2.15
N ARG A 311 -2.39 18.81 -1.93
CA ARG A 311 -2.04 20.20 -2.32
C ARG A 311 -2.23 20.35 -3.84
N PRO A 312 -2.80 21.46 -4.34
CA PRO A 312 -3.00 21.65 -5.77
C PRO A 312 -1.72 21.53 -6.61
N GLU A 313 -0.59 21.91 -6.03
CA GLU A 313 0.76 21.80 -6.63
C GLU A 313 1.20 20.35 -6.84
N ASP A 314 0.77 19.45 -5.95
CA ASP A 314 1.10 18.02 -5.98
C ASP A 314 0.12 17.19 -6.82
N ALA A 315 -1.00 17.78 -7.24
CA ALA A 315 -2.07 17.04 -7.95
C ALA A 315 -1.56 16.39 -9.24
N SER A 316 -0.64 17.04 -9.97
CA SER A 316 -0.03 16.47 -11.17
C SER A 316 0.89 15.28 -10.84
N ALA A 317 1.63 15.37 -9.74
CA ALA A 317 2.49 14.29 -9.27
C ALA A 317 1.66 13.07 -8.86
N LEU A 318 0.63 13.26 -8.03
CA LEU A 318 -0.31 12.19 -7.67
C LEU A 318 -0.96 11.59 -8.91
N ALA A 319 -1.46 12.41 -9.83
CA ALA A 319 -2.10 11.91 -11.05
C ALA A 319 -1.15 11.04 -11.87
N SER A 320 0.12 11.44 -11.99
CA SER A 320 1.12 10.62 -12.67
C SER A 320 1.36 9.29 -11.97
N LEU A 321 1.32 9.24 -10.62
CA LEU A 321 1.43 7.99 -9.87
C LEU A 321 0.22 7.06 -10.12
N LEU A 322 -1.00 7.61 -10.11
CA LEU A 322 -2.21 6.86 -10.46
C LEU A 322 -2.12 6.29 -11.88
N GLY A 323 -1.62 7.09 -12.82
CA GLY A 323 -1.38 6.69 -14.20
C GLY A 323 -0.35 5.57 -14.31
N THR A 324 0.78 5.69 -13.59
CA THR A 324 1.81 4.65 -13.51
C THR A 324 1.24 3.35 -12.94
N GLN A 325 0.42 3.41 -11.90
CA GLN A 325 -0.19 2.21 -11.33
C GLN A 325 -1.07 1.48 -12.33
N VAL A 326 -2.02 2.19 -12.94
CA VAL A 326 -2.99 1.56 -13.86
C VAL A 326 -2.29 0.99 -15.10
N ALA A 327 -1.31 1.73 -15.63
CA ALA A 327 -0.53 1.32 -16.81
C ALA A 327 0.38 0.12 -16.54
N ALA A 328 1.13 0.17 -15.44
CA ALA A 328 2.18 -0.79 -15.12
C ALA A 328 1.75 -1.66 -13.94
N ASN A 329 1.94 -1.16 -12.72
CA ASN A 329 1.46 -1.73 -11.47
C ASN A 329 1.78 -0.78 -10.31
N GLU A 330 1.23 -1.11 -9.14
CA GLU A 330 1.41 -0.37 -7.90
C GLU A 330 2.87 -0.38 -7.40
N LEU A 331 3.65 -1.43 -7.69
CA LEU A 331 5.07 -1.48 -7.31
C LEU A 331 5.86 -0.31 -7.90
N PHE A 332 5.71 -0.05 -9.21
CA PHE A 332 6.33 1.09 -9.89
C PHE A 332 5.85 2.41 -9.32
N ALA A 333 4.56 2.51 -9.01
CA ALA A 333 3.99 3.71 -8.43
C ALA A 333 4.59 3.99 -7.03
N TYR A 334 4.76 2.97 -6.17
CA TYR A 334 5.39 3.13 -4.86
C TYR A 334 6.88 3.49 -4.93
N GLN A 335 7.63 2.90 -5.87
CA GLN A 335 9.02 3.29 -6.10
C GLN A 335 9.12 4.77 -6.48
N ARG A 336 8.25 5.22 -7.39
CA ARG A 336 8.23 6.62 -7.83
C ARG A 336 7.70 7.57 -6.76
N LEU A 337 6.74 7.13 -5.94
CA LEU A 337 6.25 7.89 -4.79
C LEU A 337 7.40 8.16 -3.81
N THR A 338 8.23 7.14 -3.55
CA THR A 338 9.41 7.25 -2.69
C THR A 338 10.45 8.20 -3.29
N SER A 339 10.70 8.15 -4.61
CA SER A 339 11.63 9.10 -5.25
C SER A 339 11.14 10.56 -5.21
N LEU A 340 9.82 10.78 -5.20
CA LEU A 340 9.22 12.11 -5.08
C LEU A 340 9.24 12.64 -3.64
N ALA A 341 9.41 11.76 -2.66
CA ALA A 341 9.52 12.08 -1.24
C ALA A 341 10.93 12.54 -0.82
N GLY A 342 11.80 12.92 -1.77
CA GLY A 342 13.19 13.33 -1.49
C GLY A 342 14.14 12.18 -1.13
N GLU A 343 13.65 10.95 -1.04
CA GLU A 343 14.49 9.79 -0.84
C GLU A 343 15.11 9.34 -2.17
N THR A 344 16.44 9.43 -2.27
CA THR A 344 17.17 8.93 -3.44
C THR A 344 17.13 7.39 -3.47
N CYS A 345 16.04 6.80 -3.98
CA CYS A 345 16.08 5.42 -4.43
C CYS A 345 16.83 5.33 -5.76
N ALA A 346 17.76 4.38 -5.82
CA ALA A 346 18.74 4.22 -6.89
C ALA A 346 18.15 3.66 -8.20
N VAL A 347 17.20 4.34 -8.85
CA VAL A 347 16.97 4.29 -10.31
C VAL A 347 16.29 5.61 -10.71
N GLY A 348 16.94 6.41 -11.56
CA GLY A 348 16.64 7.82 -11.73
C GLY A 348 15.34 8.18 -12.48
N THR A 349 14.90 9.42 -12.26
CA THR A 349 14.65 10.43 -13.30
C THR A 349 14.61 11.79 -12.60
N GLY A 350 15.38 12.75 -13.12
CA GLY A 350 15.49 14.08 -12.54
C GLY A 350 14.19 14.86 -12.66
N LEU A 351 13.53 15.09 -11.51
CA LEU A 351 12.65 16.20 -11.17
C LEU A 351 12.19 15.92 -9.73
N LEU A 352 13.03 16.27 -8.75
CA LEU A 352 12.68 16.22 -7.33
C LEU A 352 11.70 17.37 -7.04
N GLN A 353 10.43 17.19 -7.36
CA GLN A 353 9.38 17.95 -6.70
C GLN A 353 9.08 17.19 -5.40
N GLU A 354 9.58 17.71 -4.28
CA GLU A 354 9.19 17.22 -2.95
C GLU A 354 7.69 17.39 -2.78
N ILE A 355 6.97 16.27 -2.64
CA ILE A 355 5.53 16.30 -2.36
C ILE A 355 5.27 16.52 -0.86
N ALA A 356 4.11 17.06 -0.53
CA ALA A 356 3.69 17.21 0.86
C ALA A 356 3.62 15.87 1.61
N PRO A 357 3.92 15.83 2.93
CA PRO A 357 3.64 14.67 3.78
C PRO A 357 2.20 14.16 3.64
N ARG A 358 1.24 15.09 3.67
CA ARG A 358 -0.18 14.78 3.41
C ARG A 358 -0.40 14.11 2.05
N THR A 359 0.22 14.62 1.00
CA THR A 359 0.10 14.06 -0.36
C THR A 359 0.71 12.66 -0.40
N PHE A 360 1.86 12.45 0.26
CA PHE A 360 2.49 11.13 0.36
C PHE A 360 1.56 10.11 1.02
N VAL A 361 0.91 10.48 2.12
CA VAL A 361 -0.05 9.61 2.83
C VAL A 361 -1.28 9.35 1.96
N VAL A 362 -1.89 10.38 1.36
CA VAL A 362 -3.05 10.19 0.44
C VAL A 362 -2.67 9.30 -0.74
N ALA A 363 -1.47 9.47 -1.31
CA ALA A 363 -0.95 8.62 -2.37
C ALA A 363 -0.78 7.18 -1.89
N THR A 364 -0.29 6.95 -0.67
CA THR A 364 -0.19 5.61 -0.06
C THR A 364 -1.55 4.91 -0.03
N TYR A 365 -2.62 5.58 0.40
CA TYR A 365 -3.97 4.99 0.34
C TYR A 365 -4.45 4.76 -1.10
N ALA A 366 -4.21 5.72 -1.99
CA ALA A 366 -4.67 5.67 -3.37
C ALA A 366 -4.00 4.55 -4.18
N LEU A 367 -2.74 4.25 -3.85
CA LEU A 367 -1.93 3.24 -4.53
C LEU A 367 -2.05 1.84 -3.90
N CYS A 368 -2.74 1.72 -2.76
CA CYS A 368 -2.89 0.46 -2.02
C CYS A 368 -3.93 -0.48 -2.67
N GLY A 369 -3.68 -0.91 -3.91
CA GLY A 369 -4.46 -1.95 -4.57
C GLY A 369 -3.85 -2.45 -5.88
N PHE A 370 -4.18 -3.68 -6.27
CA PHE A 370 -3.73 -4.32 -7.52
C PHE A 370 -4.46 -3.85 -8.79
N ALA A 371 -5.10 -2.68 -8.77
CA ALA A 371 -5.88 -2.17 -9.90
C ALA A 371 -4.98 -1.70 -11.06
N ASN A 372 -4.56 -2.64 -11.90
CA ASN A 372 -3.75 -2.42 -13.10
C ASN A 372 -4.13 -3.37 -14.24
N VAL A 373 -3.75 -3.03 -15.47
CA VAL A 373 -4.11 -3.81 -16.68
C VAL A 373 -3.59 -5.24 -16.61
N GLY A 374 -2.38 -5.46 -16.09
CA GLY A 374 -1.79 -6.80 -15.98
C GLY A 374 -2.54 -7.71 -15.02
N SER A 375 -3.06 -7.14 -13.94
CA SER A 375 -3.82 -7.86 -12.92
C SER A 375 -5.15 -8.42 -13.42
N ILE A 376 -5.69 -7.88 -14.53
CA ILE A 376 -6.85 -8.48 -15.20
C ILE A 376 -6.51 -9.90 -15.69
N ALA A 377 -5.36 -10.07 -16.33
CA ALA A 377 -4.93 -11.38 -16.81
C ALA A 377 -4.67 -12.36 -15.65
N ILE A 378 -4.11 -11.87 -14.54
CA ILE A 378 -3.85 -12.68 -13.34
C ILE A 378 -5.15 -13.15 -12.69
N GLN A 379 -6.16 -12.27 -12.54
CA GLN A 379 -7.46 -12.71 -12.00
C GLN A 379 -8.18 -13.69 -12.92
N ILE A 380 -8.18 -13.46 -14.24
CA ILE A 380 -8.78 -14.38 -15.22
C ILE A 380 -8.06 -15.75 -15.18
N GLY A 381 -6.73 -15.74 -15.10
CA GLY A 381 -5.92 -16.95 -14.99
C GLY A 381 -6.17 -17.70 -13.69
N GLY A 382 -6.03 -17.01 -12.56
CA GLY A 382 -6.19 -17.56 -11.21
C GLY A 382 -7.59 -18.07 -10.96
N ILE A 383 -8.61 -17.20 -11.01
CA ILE A 383 -10.00 -17.60 -10.75
C ILE A 383 -10.48 -18.57 -11.84
N GLY A 384 -10.14 -18.32 -13.12
CA GLY A 384 -10.54 -19.19 -14.22
C GLY A 384 -9.93 -20.59 -14.18
N SER A 385 -8.80 -20.78 -13.48
CA SER A 385 -8.25 -22.13 -13.24
C SER A 385 -9.08 -22.91 -12.19
N LEU A 386 -9.77 -22.21 -11.30
CA LEU A 386 -10.63 -22.81 -10.27
C LEU A 386 -12.03 -23.13 -10.80
N VAL A 387 -12.52 -22.32 -11.73
CA VAL A 387 -13.86 -22.39 -12.34
C VAL A 387 -13.79 -22.11 -13.85
N PRO A 388 -13.31 -23.08 -14.66
CA PRO A 388 -13.08 -22.89 -16.10
C PRO A 388 -14.32 -22.42 -16.87
N GLU A 389 -15.51 -22.88 -16.48
CA GLU A 389 -16.79 -22.53 -17.10
C GLU A 389 -17.18 -21.05 -16.93
N ARG A 390 -16.63 -20.35 -15.93
CA ARG A 390 -16.88 -18.91 -15.69
C ARG A 390 -15.81 -18.00 -16.30
N ARG A 391 -14.81 -18.56 -17.00
CA ARG A 391 -13.71 -17.77 -17.60
C ARG A 391 -14.18 -16.67 -18.54
N GLY A 392 -15.27 -16.91 -19.28
CA GLY A 392 -15.90 -15.90 -20.14
C GLY A 392 -16.48 -14.71 -19.37
N ASP A 393 -17.10 -14.97 -18.21
CA ASP A 393 -17.62 -13.91 -17.34
C ASP A 393 -16.49 -13.09 -16.73
N LEU A 394 -15.42 -13.75 -16.26
CA LEU A 394 -14.23 -13.08 -15.71
C LEU A 394 -13.60 -12.15 -16.76
N ALA A 395 -13.46 -12.60 -18.00
CA ALA A 395 -12.90 -11.78 -19.07
C ALA A 395 -13.79 -10.58 -19.41
N ARG A 396 -15.12 -10.77 -19.42
CA ARG A 396 -16.10 -9.69 -19.67
C ARG A 396 -16.13 -8.65 -18.55
N LEU A 397 -16.02 -9.09 -17.28
CA LEU A 397 -16.03 -8.22 -16.11
C LEU A 397 -14.67 -7.57 -15.82
N GLY A 398 -13.57 -8.19 -16.21
CA GLY A 398 -12.20 -7.80 -15.86
C GLY A 398 -11.89 -6.30 -15.96
N PRO A 399 -12.09 -5.64 -17.13
CA PRO A 399 -11.85 -4.21 -17.26
C PRO A 399 -12.71 -3.36 -16.32
N ARG A 400 -13.98 -3.75 -16.11
CA ARG A 400 -14.90 -3.03 -15.22
C ARG A 400 -14.51 -3.22 -13.76
N ALA A 401 -14.13 -4.44 -13.36
CA ALA A 401 -13.70 -4.77 -12.01
C ALA A 401 -12.37 -4.10 -11.66
N MET A 402 -11.44 -4.01 -12.61
CA MET A 402 -10.18 -3.28 -12.41
C MET A 402 -10.43 -1.78 -12.19
N ALA A 403 -11.25 -1.15 -13.03
CA ALA A 403 -11.65 0.23 -12.83
C ALA A 403 -12.39 0.44 -11.50
N ALA A 404 -13.25 -0.51 -11.12
CA ALA A 404 -13.93 -0.50 -9.83
C ALA A 404 -12.95 -0.56 -8.65
N GLY A 405 -11.90 -1.38 -8.76
CA GLY A 405 -10.85 -1.49 -7.76
C GLY A 405 -10.06 -0.20 -7.61
N ALA A 406 -9.68 0.44 -8.73
CA ALA A 406 -9.00 1.73 -8.71
C ALA A 406 -9.86 2.80 -8.02
N LEU A 407 -11.14 2.90 -8.42
CA LEU A 407 -12.08 3.83 -7.80
C LEU A 407 -12.31 3.54 -6.30
N ALA A 408 -12.27 2.26 -5.89
CA ALA A 408 -12.36 1.89 -4.48
C ALA A 408 -11.14 2.36 -3.69
N CYS A 409 -9.92 2.16 -4.19
CA CYS A 409 -8.70 2.70 -3.55
C CYS A 409 -8.73 4.23 -3.47
N TRP A 410 -9.20 4.89 -4.54
CA TRP A 410 -9.29 6.36 -4.55
C TRP A 410 -10.38 6.87 -3.59
N LEU A 411 -11.48 6.15 -3.46
CA LEU A 411 -12.52 6.41 -2.46
C LEU A 411 -11.93 6.30 -1.05
N THR A 412 -11.21 5.20 -0.76
CA THR A 412 -10.50 4.98 0.50
C THR A 412 -9.54 6.13 0.81
N ALA A 413 -8.76 6.58 -0.20
CA ALA A 413 -7.84 7.70 -0.06
C ALA A 413 -8.54 9.03 0.24
N CYS A 414 -9.71 9.28 -0.35
CA CYS A 414 -10.52 10.45 -0.02
C CYS A 414 -11.08 10.38 1.41
N VAL A 415 -11.54 9.19 1.85
CA VAL A 415 -12.01 8.99 3.23
C VAL A 415 -10.87 9.21 4.23
N ALA A 416 -9.68 8.66 3.96
CA ALA A 416 -8.50 8.92 4.77
C ALA A 416 -8.18 10.42 4.77
N GLY A 417 -8.09 11.05 3.60
CA GLY A 417 -7.81 12.47 3.42
C GLY A 417 -8.77 13.39 4.19
N LEU A 418 -10.05 13.04 4.31
CA LEU A 418 -11.02 13.78 5.13
C LEU A 418 -10.60 13.86 6.60
N LEU A 419 -9.94 12.81 7.10
CA LEU A 419 -9.55 12.65 8.50
C LEU A 419 -8.09 13.02 8.78
N LEU A 420 -7.22 13.12 7.77
CA LEU A 420 -5.83 13.55 7.99
C LEU A 420 -5.75 14.97 8.56
N THR A 421 -4.82 15.16 9.49
CA THR A 421 -4.44 16.46 10.04
C THR A 421 -2.99 16.77 9.63
N ASP A 422 -2.75 17.95 9.09
CA ASP A 422 -1.48 18.24 8.41
C ASP A 422 -0.29 18.20 9.39
N ASP A 423 -0.50 18.62 10.64
CA ASP A 423 0.45 18.57 11.75
C ASP A 423 0.87 17.12 12.09
N ARG A 424 -0.10 16.21 12.20
CA ARG A 424 0.20 14.80 12.49
C ARG A 424 0.94 14.14 11.35
N GLU A 425 0.49 14.34 10.11
CA GLU A 425 1.14 13.69 8.96
C GLU A 425 2.54 14.24 8.75
N THR A 426 2.77 15.54 9.01
CA THR A 426 4.12 16.11 9.05
C THR A 426 4.96 15.44 10.14
N TRP A 427 4.45 15.28 11.36
CA TRP A 427 5.19 14.57 12.42
C TRP A 427 5.55 13.13 12.03
N SER A 428 4.58 12.32 11.60
CA SER A 428 4.80 10.90 11.27
C SER A 428 5.84 10.75 10.15
N TYR A 429 5.67 11.51 9.07
CA TYR A 429 6.53 11.44 7.89
C TYR A 429 7.95 11.94 8.18
N GLU A 430 8.10 13.12 8.77
CA GLU A 430 9.43 13.69 9.06
C GLU A 430 10.17 12.84 10.11
N ARG A 431 9.47 12.28 11.11
CA ARG A 431 10.05 11.33 12.07
C ARG A 431 10.53 10.05 11.37
N LEU A 432 9.76 9.53 10.41
CA LEU A 432 10.17 8.38 9.59
C LEU A 432 11.42 8.71 8.76
N LEU A 433 11.48 9.90 8.17
CA LEU A 433 12.62 10.37 7.39
C LEU A 433 13.89 10.48 8.25
N VAL A 434 13.77 11.10 9.43
CA VAL A 434 14.85 11.15 10.43
C VAL A 434 15.32 9.75 10.80
N ARG A 435 14.39 8.82 11.06
CA ARG A 435 14.71 7.42 11.37
C ARG A 435 15.55 6.77 10.26
N LYS A 436 15.11 6.89 9.01
CA LYS A 436 15.79 6.30 7.86
C LYS A 436 17.17 6.92 7.63
N GLN A 437 17.29 8.24 7.77
CA GLN A 437 18.58 8.93 7.66
C GLN A 437 19.55 8.46 8.74
N VAL A 438 19.08 8.25 9.98
CA VAL A 438 19.89 7.66 11.07
C VAL A 438 20.31 6.23 10.74
N GLU A 439 19.39 5.38 10.26
CA GLU A 439 19.70 3.99 9.85
C GLU A 439 20.71 3.95 8.69
N ALA A 440 20.68 4.95 7.80
CA ALA A 440 21.65 5.14 6.71
C ALA A 440 22.97 5.81 7.15
N GLY A 441 23.12 6.18 8.44
CA GLY A 441 24.30 6.87 8.96
C GLY A 441 24.42 8.35 8.54
N ARG A 442 23.36 8.96 8.01
CA ARG A 442 23.32 10.37 7.56
C ARG A 442 22.83 11.29 8.68
N ILE A 443 23.62 11.41 9.76
CA ILE A 443 23.19 12.10 10.99
C ILE A 443 23.02 13.61 10.81
N ALA A 444 23.88 14.26 10.03
CA ALA A 444 23.74 15.69 9.74
C ALA A 444 22.41 16.03 9.03
N GLU A 445 22.03 15.23 8.02
CA GLU A 445 20.77 15.36 7.28
C GLU A 445 19.56 15.09 8.19
N ALA A 446 19.68 14.10 9.08
CA ALA A 446 18.67 13.79 10.09
C ALA A 446 18.46 14.93 11.10
N ALA A 447 19.54 15.61 11.52
CA ALA A 447 19.44 16.77 12.40
C ALA A 447 18.78 17.97 11.72
N GLU A 448 19.12 18.24 10.45
CA GLU A 448 18.49 19.30 9.67
C GLU A 448 16.99 19.05 9.45
N THR A 449 16.64 17.80 9.14
CA THR A 449 15.25 17.35 9.00
C THR A 449 14.47 17.55 10.31
N ALA A 450 15.03 17.10 11.45
CA ALA A 450 14.42 17.30 12.76
C ALA A 450 14.28 18.79 13.14
N HIS A 451 15.21 19.64 12.73
CA HIS A 451 15.15 21.09 12.93
C HIS A 451 14.01 21.73 12.13
N ARG A 452 13.88 21.40 10.84
CA ARG A 452 12.78 21.88 9.99
C ARG A 452 11.43 21.41 10.53
N MET A 453 11.34 20.14 10.95
CA MET A 453 10.14 19.56 11.56
C MET A 453 9.71 20.28 12.83
N ALA A 454 10.64 20.55 13.76
CA ALA A 454 10.30 21.27 14.99
C ALA A 454 9.80 22.70 14.72
N SER A 455 10.34 23.35 13.68
CA SER A 455 9.90 24.68 13.27
C SER A 455 8.51 24.68 12.65
N SER A 456 8.16 23.63 11.88
CA SER A 456 6.85 23.50 11.23
C SER A 456 5.73 23.05 12.17
N LEU A 457 6.07 22.39 13.27
CA LEU A 457 5.13 21.88 14.29
C LEU A 457 4.97 22.79 15.52
N ALA A 458 5.58 23.98 15.51
CA ALA A 458 5.44 24.95 16.60
C ALA A 458 3.96 25.37 16.80
N GLY A 459 3.50 25.37 18.05
CA GLY A 459 2.11 25.68 18.42
C GLY A 459 1.10 24.55 18.17
N THR A 460 1.57 23.32 17.89
CA THR A 460 0.73 22.13 17.70
C THR A 460 0.91 21.14 18.86
N ASP A 461 0.04 20.13 18.95
CA ASP A 461 0.17 19.03 19.91
C ASP A 461 1.49 18.24 19.76
N TRP A 462 2.22 18.42 18.65
CA TRP A 462 3.48 17.76 18.33
C TRP A 462 4.72 18.62 18.58
N GLU A 463 4.57 19.84 19.11
CA GLU A 463 5.70 20.73 19.41
C GLU A 463 6.70 20.08 20.38
N GLU A 464 6.26 19.66 21.56
CA GLU A 464 7.13 19.07 22.57
C GLU A 464 7.81 17.75 22.10
N PRO A 465 7.11 16.79 21.47
CA PRO A 465 7.75 15.65 20.82
C PRO A 465 8.80 16.04 19.77
N SER A 466 8.52 17.04 18.93
CA SER A 466 9.43 17.50 17.88
C SER A 466 10.68 18.19 18.42
N LEU A 467 10.56 18.96 19.50
CA LEU A 467 11.68 19.58 20.18
C LEU A 467 12.59 18.53 20.82
N ARG A 468 12.03 17.51 21.49
CA ARG A 468 12.79 16.39 22.05
C ARG A 468 13.57 15.61 20.99
N LEU A 469 12.95 15.34 19.83
CA LEU A 469 13.64 14.68 18.73
C LEU A 469 14.76 15.56 18.18
N ARG A 470 14.50 16.86 17.96
CA ARG A 470 15.53 17.82 17.52
C ARG A 470 16.73 17.84 18.46
N GLU A 471 16.51 17.93 19.77
CA GLU A 471 17.59 17.91 20.77
C GLU A 471 18.39 16.61 20.73
N SER A 472 17.72 15.47 20.58
CA SER A 472 18.37 14.16 20.46
C SER A 472 19.26 14.10 19.20
N MET A 473 18.78 14.65 18.09
CA MET A 473 19.53 14.68 16.84
C MET A 473 20.70 15.67 16.85
N GLU A 474 20.56 16.84 17.48
CA GLU A 474 21.68 17.77 17.67
C GLU A 474 22.78 17.14 18.55
N ARG A 475 22.40 16.42 19.61
CA ARG A 475 23.36 15.63 20.40
C ARG A 475 24.07 14.57 19.56
N ALA A 476 23.34 13.87 18.69
CA ALA A 476 23.91 12.86 17.81
C ALA A 476 24.91 13.47 16.81
N ARG A 477 24.57 14.62 16.22
CA ARG A 477 25.44 15.39 15.32
C ARG A 477 26.71 15.87 16.04
N ALA A 478 26.57 16.39 17.26
CA ALA A 478 27.71 16.78 18.09
C ALA A 478 28.61 15.58 18.44
N ALA A 479 28.02 14.42 18.75
CA ALA A 479 28.76 13.20 19.01
C ALA A 479 29.56 12.73 17.78
N GLU A 480 28.96 12.78 16.59
CA GLU A 480 29.64 12.45 15.34
C GLU A 480 30.83 13.40 15.06
N ALA A 481 30.65 14.70 15.30
CA ALA A 481 31.73 15.68 15.21
C ALA A 481 32.83 15.47 16.26
N ALA A 482 32.49 15.06 17.48
CA ALA A 482 33.46 14.73 18.53
C ALA A 482 34.27 13.47 18.17
N LEU A 483 33.62 12.43 17.64
CA LEU A 483 34.29 11.22 17.14
C LEU A 483 35.25 11.55 15.98
N ALA A 484 34.81 12.35 15.01
CA ALA A 484 35.64 12.77 13.89
C ALA A 484 36.87 13.59 14.34
N ALA A 485 36.75 14.32 15.45
CA ALA A 485 37.83 15.10 16.05
C ALA A 485 38.70 14.31 17.04
N GLY A 486 38.47 13.00 17.22
CA GLY A 486 39.23 12.16 18.16
C GLY A 486 38.93 12.43 19.64
N ARG A 487 37.85 13.14 19.98
CA ARG A 487 37.45 13.49 21.36
C ARG A 487 36.55 12.39 21.93
N ALA A 488 37.14 11.26 22.28
CA ALA A 488 36.40 10.04 22.67
C ALA A 488 35.54 10.20 23.95
N ASP A 489 36.04 10.89 24.97
CA ASP A 489 35.30 11.08 26.22
C ASP A 489 34.06 11.98 26.04
N GLU A 490 34.21 13.04 25.24
CA GLU A 490 33.10 13.93 24.88
C GLU A 490 32.06 13.20 24.03
N ALA A 491 32.50 12.41 23.05
CA ALA A 491 31.61 11.56 22.26
C ALA A 491 30.84 10.58 23.14
N ARG A 492 31.50 9.90 24.09
CA ARG A 492 30.84 8.98 25.03
C ARG A 492 29.81 9.70 25.90
N ALA A 493 30.12 10.89 26.40
CA ALA A 493 29.21 11.69 27.20
C ALA A 493 27.94 12.09 26.42
N LEU A 494 28.07 12.36 25.11
CA LEU A 494 26.95 12.69 24.24
C LEU A 494 26.14 11.45 23.80
N LEU A 495 26.79 10.30 23.61
CA LEU A 495 26.16 9.06 23.15
C LEU A 495 25.40 8.31 24.26
N ALA A 496 25.89 8.32 25.50
CA ALA A 496 25.29 7.56 26.60
C ALA A 496 23.81 7.91 26.88
N PRO A 497 23.39 9.20 26.90
CA PRO A 497 21.98 9.56 27.05
C PRO A 497 21.12 9.08 25.86
N LEU A 498 21.65 9.10 24.64
CA LEU A 498 20.95 8.66 23.44
C LEU A 498 20.68 7.15 23.47
N ALA A 499 21.67 6.37 23.93
CA ALA A 499 21.54 4.93 24.10
C ALA A 499 20.53 4.56 25.22
N ALA A 500 20.42 5.37 26.27
CA ALA A 500 19.52 5.07 27.38
C ALA A 500 18.09 5.57 27.17
N GLN A 501 17.91 6.77 26.61
CA GLN A 501 16.67 7.55 26.72
C GLN A 501 16.10 8.01 25.38
N SER A 502 16.72 7.71 24.24
CA SER A 502 16.17 8.12 22.94
C SER A 502 14.81 7.47 22.68
N ASP A 503 13.81 8.31 22.36
CA ASP A 503 12.46 7.92 21.89
C ASP A 503 12.49 7.37 20.44
N LEU A 504 13.66 7.41 19.78
CA LEU A 504 13.87 6.87 18.45
C LEU A 504 14.76 5.61 18.53
N PRO A 505 14.20 4.39 18.34
CA PRO A 505 14.94 3.14 18.45
C PRO A 505 16.14 3.01 17.49
N ALA A 506 16.04 3.60 16.30
CA ALA A 506 17.15 3.66 15.35
C ALA A 506 18.34 4.44 15.94
N LEU A 507 18.08 5.59 16.54
CA LEU A 507 19.11 6.43 17.16
C LEU A 507 19.71 5.75 18.39
N ARG A 508 18.88 5.02 19.16
CA ARG A 508 19.35 4.22 20.28
C ARG A 508 20.37 3.18 19.84
N ARG A 509 20.02 2.35 18.84
CA ARG A 509 20.91 1.34 18.26
C ARG A 509 22.18 1.96 17.66
N TRP A 510 22.04 3.08 16.95
CA TRP A 510 23.16 3.82 16.38
C TRP A 510 24.15 4.29 17.45
N ALA A 511 23.64 4.75 18.60
CA ALA A 511 24.45 5.19 19.74
C ALA A 511 25.11 4.00 20.45
N GLU A 512 24.37 2.91 20.70
CA GLU A 512 24.90 1.67 21.28
C GLU A 512 26.06 1.09 20.47
N GLN A 513 25.94 1.06 19.14
CA GLN A 513 26.98 0.58 18.24
C GLN A 513 28.28 1.39 18.32
N ARG A 514 28.19 2.71 18.59
CA ARG A 514 29.34 3.61 18.70
C ARG A 514 29.92 3.70 20.11
N LEU A 515 29.16 3.26 21.11
CA LEU A 515 29.63 3.06 22.48
C LEU A 515 30.31 1.71 22.67
N ALA A 516 30.08 0.76 21.78
CA ALA A 516 30.77 -0.53 21.78
C ALA A 516 32.30 -0.32 21.77
N PRO A 517 33.04 -1.10 22.56
CA PRO A 517 34.45 -0.88 22.87
C PRO A 517 35.39 -0.92 21.67
#